data_AF-A0A8T4E3X4-F1
#
_entry.id   AF-A0A8T4E3X4-F1
#
_cell.length_a   1.000
_cell.length_b   1.000
_cell.length_c   1.000
_cell.angle_alpha   90.00
_cell.angle_beta   90.00
_cell.angle_gamma   90.00
#
_symmetry.space_group_name_H-M   'P 1'
#
loop_
_entity.id
_entity.type
_entity.pdbx_description
1 polymer ?
#
loop_
_entity_poly.entity_id
_entity_poly.type
_entity_poly.pdbx_seq_one_letter_code
_entity_poly.pdbx_strand_id
1 'polypeptide(L)'
;MDNGKDRGDWKENLSAEAEQSLNLLLEATRKHRCAYKSAENIQIAQVWCALVEQMRMVDKLEQRVAYIERILDSMFKGHTNEREALLKGLTRF
;
A
#
# COMPACT_ATOMS: atom_id res chain seq x y z
N MET A 1 -27.57 1.10 36.98
CA MET A 1 -26.37 0.29 36.70
C MET A 1 -26.72 -0.60 35.54
N ASP A 2 -26.36 -0.18 34.33
CA ASP A 2 -26.63 -0.95 33.13
C ASP A 2 -25.50 -1.98 32.98
N ASN A 3 -25.84 -3.25 33.14
CA ASN A 3 -24.93 -4.37 33.08
C ASN A 3 -24.48 -4.55 31.63
N GLY A 4 -23.32 -3.99 31.28
CA GLY A 4 -22.68 -4.10 29.96
C GLY A 4 -22.16 -5.51 29.64
N LYS A 5 -23.07 -6.49 29.64
CA LYS A 5 -22.83 -7.89 29.31
C LYS A 5 -23.50 -8.16 27.96
N ASP A 6 -22.70 -8.56 26.97
CA ASP A 6 -23.06 -8.86 25.57
C ASP A 6 -23.28 -7.68 24.60
N ARG A 7 -22.30 -6.78 24.52
CA ARG A 7 -21.96 -6.21 23.20
C ARG A 7 -20.98 -7.18 22.56
N GLY A 8 -21.47 -8.08 21.70
CA GLY A 8 -20.62 -9.01 20.92
C GLY A 8 -19.43 -8.27 20.31
N ASP A 9 -18.29 -8.95 20.15
CA ASP A 9 -17.10 -8.32 19.58
C ASP A 9 -17.51 -7.70 18.25
N TRP A 10 -17.36 -6.38 18.10
CA TRP A 10 -17.84 -5.67 16.92
C TRP A 10 -17.24 -6.25 15.63
N LYS A 11 -16.07 -6.91 15.75
CA LYS A 11 -15.40 -7.65 14.68
C LYS A 11 -16.23 -8.81 14.14
N GLU A 12 -17.13 -9.40 14.92
CA GLU A 12 -18.08 -10.43 14.47
C GLU A 12 -19.05 -9.90 13.40
N ASN A 13 -19.18 -8.58 13.26
CA ASN A 13 -19.96 -7.94 12.21
C ASN A 13 -19.16 -7.68 10.93
N LEU A 14 -17.86 -8.01 10.90
CA LEU A 14 -17.03 -7.90 9.70
C LEU A 14 -17.22 -9.13 8.81
N SER A 15 -17.14 -8.94 7.49
CA SER A 15 -16.90 -10.07 6.60
C SER A 15 -15.53 -10.69 6.89
N ALA A 16 -15.35 -11.97 6.57
CA ALA A 16 -14.07 -12.66 6.75
C ALA A 16 -12.90 -11.93 6.04
N GLU A 17 -13.16 -11.35 4.86
CA GLU A 17 -12.18 -10.56 4.12
C GLU A 17 -11.80 -9.25 4.84
N ALA A 18 -12.79 -8.55 5.40
CA ALA A 18 -12.57 -7.32 6.15
C ALA A 18 -11.82 -7.61 7.46
N GLU A 19 -12.15 -8.70 8.14
CA GLU A 19 -11.43 -9.15 9.34
C GLU A 19 -9.97 -9.51 9.02
N GLN A 20 -9.73 -10.23 7.92
CA GLN A 20 -8.38 -10.53 7.44
C GLN A 20 -7.58 -9.26 7.14
N SER A 21 -8.20 -8.30 6.44
CA SER A 21 -7.59 -7.00 6.11
C SER A 21 -7.26 -6.20 7.38
N LEU A 22 -8.17 -6.19 8.35
CA LEU A 22 -7.94 -5.57 9.65
C LEU A 22 -6.76 -6.20 10.38
N ASN A 23 -6.68 -7.54 10.41
CA ASN A 23 -5.59 -8.25 11.07
C ASN A 23 -4.22 -7.95 10.43
N LEU A 24 -4.15 -7.86 9.10
CA LEU A 24 -2.93 -7.45 8.40
C LEU A 24 -2.52 -6.01 8.76
N LEU A 25 -3.48 -5.08 8.80
CA LEU A 25 -3.24 -3.69 9.18
C LEU A 25 -2.77 -3.58 10.64
N LEU A 26 -3.37 -4.33 11.56
CA LEU A 26 -2.98 -4.36 12.96
C LEU A 26 -1.57 -4.92 13.16
N GLU A 27 -1.19 -5.96 12.40
CA GLU A 27 0.17 -6.52 12.45
C GLU A 27 1.20 -5.52 11.89
N ALA A 28 0.90 -4.83 10.79
CA ALA A 28 1.75 -3.76 10.26
C ALA A 28 1.91 -2.61 11.27
N THR A 29 0.82 -2.27 11.98
CA THR A 29 0.80 -1.23 13.01
C THR A 29 1.63 -1.60 14.24
N ARG A 30 1.82 -2.89 14.53
CA ARG A 30 2.52 -3.40 15.72
C ARG A 30 3.95 -2.88 15.87
N LYS A 31 4.63 -2.52 14.78
CA LYS A 31 5.98 -1.92 14.85
C LYS A 31 6.01 -0.55 15.53
N HIS A 32 4.86 0.12 15.64
CA HIS A 32 4.69 1.40 16.33
C HIS A 32 4.20 1.24 17.76
N ARG A 33 4.27 0.03 18.33
CA ARG A 33 3.75 -0.28 19.67
C ARG A 33 4.24 0.67 20.76
N CYS A 34 5.50 1.08 20.71
CA CYS A 34 6.05 2.03 21.68
C CYS A 34 5.36 3.39 21.61
N ALA A 35 4.92 3.85 20.44
CA ALA A 35 4.28 5.14 20.26
C ALA A 35 2.82 5.14 20.74
N TYR A 36 2.01 4.17 20.31
CA TYR A 36 0.59 4.17 20.67
C TYR A 36 0.31 3.68 22.09
N LYS A 37 1.19 2.86 22.69
CA LYS A 37 1.01 2.40 24.08
C LYS A 37 1.29 3.47 25.12
N SER A 38 2.11 4.48 24.81
CA SER A 38 2.39 5.59 25.72
C SER A 38 1.39 6.74 25.59
N ALA A 39 0.45 6.65 24.66
CA ALA A 39 -0.53 7.71 24.42
C ALA A 39 -1.66 7.67 25.46
N GLU A 40 -2.21 8.84 25.77
CA GLU A 40 -3.37 8.98 26.66
C GLU A 40 -4.58 8.19 26.14
N ASN A 41 -4.83 8.22 24.83
CA ASN A 41 -5.82 7.38 24.17
C ASN A 41 -5.14 6.39 23.21
N ILE A 42 -4.91 5.18 23.72
CA ILE A 42 -4.25 4.10 22.99
C ILE A 42 -4.99 3.74 21.69
N GLN A 43 -6.33 3.70 21.72
CA GLN A 43 -7.14 3.29 20.57
C GLN A 43 -7.02 4.32 19.44
N ILE A 44 -7.15 5.61 19.75
CA ILE A 44 -6.98 6.69 18.77
C ILE A 44 -5.54 6.71 18.23
N ALA A 45 -4.54 6.59 19.11
CA ALA A 45 -3.14 6.56 18.68
C ALA A 45 -2.83 5.36 17.78
N GLN A 46 -3.43 4.20 18.04
CA GLN A 46 -3.29 3.01 17.19
C GLN A 46 -3.91 3.23 15.81
N VAL A 47 -5.06 3.91 15.72
CA VAL A 47 -5.66 4.30 14.43
C VAL A 47 -4.74 5.23 13.64
N TRP A 48 -4.15 6.24 14.28
CA TRP A 48 -3.17 7.12 13.60
C TRP A 48 -1.94 6.34 13.11
N CYS A 49 -1.42 5.41 13.91
CA CYS A 49 -0.32 4.55 13.49
C CYS A 49 -0.71 3.66 12.30
N ALA A 50 -1.95 3.15 12.27
CA ALA A 50 -2.47 2.36 11.16
C ALA A 50 -2.60 3.20 9.87
N LEU A 51 -3.04 4.45 9.96
CA LEU A 51 -3.09 5.37 8.83
C LEU A 51 -1.70 5.67 8.24
N VAL A 52 -0.69 5.85 9.10
CA VAL A 52 0.71 6.01 8.65
C VAL A 52 1.17 4.77 7.87
N GLU A 53 0.79 3.58 8.31
CA GLU A 53 1.12 2.34 7.59
C GLU A 53 0.40 2.23 6.25
N GLN A 54 -0.87 2.63 6.20
CA GLN A 54 -1.61 2.68 4.96
C GLN A 54 -0.96 3.63 3.94
N MET A 55 -0.56 4.83 4.37
CA MET A 55 0.17 5.78 3.51
C MET A 55 1.47 5.18 2.98
N ARG A 56 2.27 4.54 3.83
CA ARG A 56 3.51 3.86 3.40
C ARG A 56 3.27 2.74 2.39
N MET A 57 2.16 2.00 2.53
CA MET A 57 1.78 0.96 1.57
C MET A 57 1.42 1.57 0.21
N VAL A 58 0.68 2.69 0.20
CA VAL A 58 0.36 3.45 -1.01
C VAL A 58 1.63 3.97 -1.68
N ASP A 59 2.52 4.64 -0.95
CA ASP A 59 3.79 5.15 -1.47
C ASP A 59 4.64 4.04 -2.12
N LYS A 60 4.69 2.86 -1.49
CA LYS A 60 5.42 1.71 -2.02
C LYS A 60 4.79 1.17 -3.32
N LEU A 61 3.46 1.19 -3.43
CA LEU A 61 2.77 0.81 -4.66
C LEU A 61 3.04 1.82 -5.77
N GLU A 62 2.94 3.12 -5.48
CA GLU A 62 3.25 4.19 -6.43
C GLU A 62 4.68 4.10 -6.96
N GLN A 63 5.66 3.87 -6.08
CA GLN A 63 7.06 3.67 -6.48
C GLN A 63 7.24 2.46 -7.40
N ARG A 64 6.53 1.36 -7.15
CA ARG A 64 6.58 0.17 -8.00
C ARG A 64 5.93 0.40 -9.36
N VAL A 65 4.81 1.13 -9.40
CA VAL A 65 4.15 1.52 -10.66
C VAL A 65 5.07 2.43 -11.46
N ALA A 66 5.63 3.48 -10.85
CA ALA A 66 6.56 4.39 -11.50
C ALA A 66 7.80 3.67 -12.05
N TYR A 67 8.29 2.64 -11.35
CA TYR A 67 9.39 1.80 -11.84
C TYR A 67 9.00 1.00 -13.09
N ILE A 68 7.81 0.40 -13.10
CA ILE A 68 7.28 -0.34 -14.25
C ILE A 68 7.09 0.60 -15.45
N GLU A 69 6.51 1.78 -15.24
CA GLU A 69 6.33 2.80 -16.26
C GLU A 69 7.67 3.19 -16.91
N ARG A 70 8.72 3.42 -16.11
CA ARG A 70 10.06 3.71 -16.64
C ARG A 70 10.63 2.59 -17.49
N ILE A 71 10.45 1.33 -17.10
CA ILE A 71 10.91 0.18 -17.90
C ILE A 71 10.17 0.15 -19.22
N LEU A 72 8.84 0.27 -19.20
CA LEU A 72 8.02 0.23 -20.41
C LEU A 72 8.40 1.37 -21.35
N ASP A 73 8.53 2.59 -20.85
CA ASP A 73 8.98 3.75 -21.63
C ASP A 73 10.35 3.51 -22.28
N SER A 74 11.29 2.93 -21.54
CA SER A 74 12.62 2.61 -22.07
C SER A 74 12.54 1.56 -23.19
N MET A 75 11.70 0.54 -23.05
CA MET A 75 11.52 -0.50 -24.07
C MET A 75 10.91 0.08 -25.35
N PHE A 76 9.86 0.89 -25.24
CA PHE A 76 9.21 1.49 -26.42
C PHE A 76 10.12 2.50 -27.14
N LYS A 77 10.87 3.33 -26.40
CA LYS A 77 11.87 4.24 -26.99
C LYS A 77 12.99 3.46 -27.67
N GLY A 78 13.47 2.36 -27.07
CA GLY A 78 14.45 1.48 -27.67
C GLY A 78 14.01 0.94 -29.04
N HIS A 79 12.81 0.36 -29.10
CA HIS A 79 12.25 -0.15 -30.36
C HIS A 79 12.05 0.93 -31.42
N THR A 80 11.65 2.14 -31.03
CA THR A 80 11.47 3.26 -31.97
C THR A 80 12.81 3.69 -32.55
N ASN A 81 13.86 3.80 -31.72
CA ASN A 81 15.20 4.17 -32.16
C ASN A 81 15.83 3.11 -33.08
N GLU A 82 15.67 1.81 -32.76
CA GLU A 82 16.12 0.72 -33.62
C GLU A 82 15.43 0.74 -34.98
N ARG A 83 14.11 0.93 -35.00
CA ARG A 83 13.34 1.06 -36.23
C ARG A 83 13.81 2.25 -37.08
N GLU A 84 14.02 3.41 -36.47
CA GLU A 84 14.54 4.58 -37.18
C GLU A 84 15.95 4.35 -37.74
N ALA A 85 16.83 3.69 -36.98
CA ALA A 85 18.16 3.36 -37.44
C ALA A 85 18.13 2.42 -38.66
N LEU A 86 17.26 1.40 -38.64
CA LEU A 86 17.05 0.51 -39.79
C LEU A 86 16.53 1.26 -41.02
N LEU A 87 15.52 2.12 -40.86
CA LEU A 87 14.97 2.93 -41.95
C LEU A 87 16.00 3.87 -42.58
N LYS A 88 16.85 4.51 -41.75
CA LYS A 88 17.97 5.35 -42.23
C LYS A 88 19.04 4.54 -42.96
N GLY A 89 19.28 3.30 -42.54
CA GLY A 89 20.21 2.39 -43.21
C GLY A 89 19.72 1.98 -44.60
N LEU A 90 18.42 1.69 -44.74
CA LEU A 90 17.80 1.29 -46.01
C LEU A 90 17.71 2.43 -47.04
N THR A 91 17.57 3.68 -46.59
CA THR A 91 17.47 4.86 -47.48
C THR A 91 18.82 5.43 -47.91
N ARG A 92 19.94 4.91 -47.41
CA ARG A 92 21.30 5.30 -47.79
C ARG A 92 21.87 4.50 -48.97
N PHE A 93 21.14 3.52 -49.48
CA PHE A 93 21.43 2.78 -50.70
C PHE A 93 20.47 3.22 -51.81
#